data_AF-A0A8C1LRE2-F1
#
_entry.id   AF-A0A8C1LRE2-F1
#
_cell.length_a   1.000
_cell.length_b   1.000
_cell.length_c   1.000
_cell.angle_alpha   90.00
_cell.angle_beta   90.00
_cell.angle_gamma   90.00
#
_symmetry.space_group_name_H-M   'P 1'
#
loop_
_entity.id
_entity.type
_entity.pdbx_description
1 polymer ?
#
loop_
_entity_poly.entity_id
_entity_poly.type
_entity_poly.pdbx_seq_one_letter_code
_entity_poly.pdbx_strand_id
1 'polypeptide(L)'
;IQKAVMGIYVIRYEGTSIEDSPADVGVVLEGEKVLQDLCSVPYATAMLLGLIYGLNLSYPPELRYTFEAFQKLFLELDTNKLTNKVQALKTKLFSDVFE
;
A
#
# COMPACT_ATOMS: atom_id res chain seq x y z
N ILE A 1 -17.43 12.73 -10.25
CA ILE A 1 -16.27 12.37 -9.38
C ILE A 1 -15.16 11.91 -10.31
N GLN A 2 -14.05 12.63 -10.35
CA GLN A 2 -12.92 12.37 -11.24
C GLN A 2 -12.24 11.08 -10.77
N LYS A 3 -11.98 10.12 -11.67
CA LYS A 3 -11.26 8.89 -11.32
C LYS A 3 -9.79 9.26 -11.09
N ALA A 4 -9.37 9.39 -9.84
CA ALA A 4 -7.97 9.61 -9.51
C ALA A 4 -7.15 8.39 -9.97
N VAL A 5 -6.18 8.61 -10.85
CA VAL A 5 -5.24 7.57 -11.31
C VAL A 5 -4.16 7.45 -10.25
N MET A 6 -4.24 6.43 -9.41
CA MET A 6 -3.25 6.16 -8.36
C MET A 6 -2.64 4.78 -8.60
N GLY A 7 -1.33 4.66 -8.42
CA GLY A 7 -0.65 3.39 -8.65
C GLY A 7 0.80 3.38 -8.20
N ILE A 8 1.37 2.17 -8.23
CA ILE A 8 2.78 1.93 -8.00
C ILE A 8 3.38 1.56 -9.35
N TYR A 9 4.50 2.16 -9.71
CA TYR A 9 5.25 1.76 -10.88
C TYR A 9 6.54 1.06 -10.46
N VAL A 10 7.02 0.17 -11.33
CA VAL A 10 8.28 -0.55 -11.16
C VAL A 10 9.05 -0.45 -12.47
N ILE A 11 10.26 0.11 -12.42
CA ILE A 11 11.17 0.19 -13.56
C ILE A 11 12.22 -0.92 -13.40
N ARG A 12 12.51 -1.61 -14.51
CA ARG A 12 13.51 -2.66 -14.59
C ARG A 12 14.38 -2.44 -15.83
N TYR A 13 15.65 -2.81 -15.74
CA TYR A 13 16.53 -2.80 -16.91
C TYR A 13 16.18 -3.94 -17.86
N GLU A 14 16.32 -3.68 -19.15
CA GLU A 14 16.07 -4.67 -20.19
C GLU A 14 17.03 -5.87 -20.02
N GLY A 15 16.48 -7.09 -20.00
CA GLY A 15 17.24 -8.32 -19.72
C GLY A 15 17.32 -8.73 -18.25
N THR A 16 16.73 -7.96 -17.32
CA THR A 16 16.59 -8.39 -15.91
C THR A 16 15.34 -9.24 -15.71
N SER A 17 15.45 -10.24 -14.84
CA SER A 17 14.35 -11.08 -14.39
C SER A 17 13.43 -10.35 -13.40
N ILE A 18 12.29 -10.94 -13.07
CA ILE A 18 11.38 -10.43 -12.03
C ILE A 18 12.01 -10.57 -10.63
N GLU A 19 12.94 -11.50 -10.46
CA GLU A 19 13.61 -11.78 -9.19
C GLU A 19 14.72 -10.77 -8.89
N ASP A 20 15.26 -10.12 -9.92
CA ASP A 20 16.25 -9.07 -9.75
C ASP A 20 15.67 -7.84 -9.04
N SER A 21 16.53 -7.08 -8.37
CA SER A 21 16.11 -5.83 -7.74
C SER A 21 15.63 -4.85 -8.81
N PRO A 22 14.47 -4.19 -8.61
CA PRO A 22 13.99 -3.19 -9.55
C PRO A 22 14.96 -2.00 -9.60
N ALA A 23 15.06 -1.38 -10.78
CA ALA A 23 15.88 -0.19 -10.98
C ALA A 23 15.27 1.02 -10.24
N ASP A 24 13.95 1.10 -10.21
CA ASP A 24 13.20 2.12 -9.46
C ASP A 24 11.81 1.56 -9.11
N VAL A 25 11.29 1.96 -7.95
CA VAL A 25 9.89 1.78 -7.58
C VAL A 25 9.38 3.14 -7.11
N GLY A 26 8.17 3.51 -7.51
CA GLY A 26 7.62 4.79 -7.09
C GLY A 26 6.10 4.80 -7.09
N VAL A 27 5.55 5.93 -6.64
CA VAL A 27 4.11 6.16 -6.54
C VAL A 27 3.70 7.25 -7.53
N VAL A 28 2.62 6.97 -8.25
CA VAL A 28 1.97 7.91 -9.15
C VAL A 28 0.61 8.29 -8.59
N LEU A 29 0.33 9.60 -8.54
CA LEU A 29 -0.97 10.16 -8.20
C LEU A 29 -1.41 11.11 -9.32
N GLU A 30 -2.65 10.96 -9.78
CA GLU A 30 -3.25 11.77 -10.85
C GLU A 30 -2.43 11.80 -12.16
N GLY A 31 -1.64 10.75 -12.40
CA GLY A 31 -0.76 10.63 -13.56
C GLY A 31 0.65 11.19 -13.36
N GLU A 32 0.92 11.83 -12.22
CA GLU A 32 2.23 12.40 -11.89
C GLU A 32 3.01 11.53 -10.91
N LYS A 33 4.33 11.41 -11.11
CA LYS A 33 5.23 10.71 -10.18
C LYS A 33 5.44 11.56 -8.93
N VAL A 34 4.88 11.15 -7.80
CA VAL A 34 4.98 11.88 -6.53
C VAL A 34 6.09 11.35 -5.61
N LEU A 35 6.43 10.06 -5.74
CA LEU A 35 7.53 9.42 -5.03
C LEU A 35 8.29 8.53 -5.99
N GLN A 36 9.61 8.54 -5.87
CA GLN A 36 10.57 7.81 -6.71
C GLN A 36 11.67 7.24 -5.81
N ASP A 37 12.51 6.38 -6.35
CA ASP A 37 13.65 5.75 -5.67
C ASP A 37 13.26 4.96 -4.41
N LEU A 38 12.07 4.34 -4.43
CA LEU A 38 11.60 3.52 -3.33
C LEU A 38 12.25 2.13 -3.41
N CYS A 39 12.79 1.65 -2.29
CA CYS A 39 13.57 0.42 -2.24
C CYS A 39 12.77 -0.85 -2.59
N SER A 40 11.43 -0.83 -2.50
CA SER A 40 10.61 -2.03 -2.76
C SER A 40 9.12 -1.70 -2.97
N VAL A 41 8.39 -2.63 -3.60
CA VAL A 41 6.93 -2.55 -3.78
C VAL A 41 6.15 -2.52 -2.46
N PRO A 42 6.49 -3.31 -1.43
CA PRO A 42 5.85 -3.19 -0.12
C PRO A 42 6.03 -1.79 0.49
N TYR A 43 7.23 -1.20 0.37
CA TYR A 43 7.49 0.14 0.85
C TYR A 43 6.68 1.19 0.07
N ALA A 44 6.64 1.09 -1.25
CA ALA A 44 5.79 1.96 -2.09
C ALA A 44 4.30 1.83 -1.78
N THR A 45 3.84 0.62 -1.41
CA THR A 45 2.46 0.38 -0.98
C THR A 45 2.16 1.09 0.34
N ALA A 46 3.05 1.01 1.32
CA ALA A 46 2.93 1.73 2.58
C ALA A 46 2.95 3.26 2.38
N MET A 47 3.79 3.76 1.47
CA MET A 47 3.84 5.18 1.13
C MET A 47 2.54 5.64 0.44
N LEU A 48 2.01 4.88 -0.52
CA LEU A 48 0.73 5.19 -1.18
C LEU A 48 -0.43 5.19 -0.17
N LEU A 49 -0.47 4.23 0.75
CA LEU A 49 -1.42 4.20 1.88
C LEU A 49 -1.35 5.49 2.70
N GLY A 50 -0.13 5.90 3.08
CA GLY A 50 0.11 7.12 3.83
C GLY A 50 -0.30 8.39 3.07
N LEU A 51 -0.01 8.48 1.76
CA LEU A 51 -0.40 9.61 0.91
C LEU A 51 -1.91 9.73 0.78
N ILE A 52 -2.62 8.62 0.52
CA ILE A 52 -4.08 8.63 0.42
C ILE A 52 -4.69 9.13 1.73
N TYR A 53 -4.17 8.66 2.87
CA TYR A 53 -4.64 9.10 4.18
C TYR A 53 -4.30 10.56 4.47
N GLY A 54 -3.03 10.95 4.33
CA GLY A 54 -2.55 12.30 4.67
C GLY A 54 -3.12 13.40 3.77
N LEU A 55 -3.41 13.09 2.50
CA LEU A 55 -4.04 14.01 1.55
C LEU A 55 -5.56 13.88 1.51
N ASN A 56 -6.15 13.03 2.35
CA ASN A 56 -7.59 12.76 2.40
C ASN A 56 -8.20 12.41 1.02
N LEU A 57 -7.46 11.62 0.23
CA LEU A 57 -7.89 11.18 -1.10
C LEU A 57 -8.93 10.07 -0.97
N SER A 58 -9.82 9.98 -1.95
CA SER A 58 -10.76 8.87 -2.03
C SER A 58 -10.04 7.60 -2.46
N TYR A 59 -10.23 6.51 -1.72
CA TYR A 59 -9.68 5.21 -2.09
C TYR A 59 -10.18 4.76 -3.47
N PRO A 60 -9.32 4.10 -4.28
CA PRO A 60 -9.78 3.44 -5.50
C PRO A 60 -10.90 2.45 -5.16
N PRO A 61 -12.04 2.47 -5.86
CA PRO A 61 -13.15 1.55 -5.60
C PRO A 61 -12.72 0.08 -5.60
N GLU A 62 -11.77 -0.26 -6.46
CA GLU A 62 -11.23 -1.61 -6.64
C GLU A 62 -10.44 -2.09 -5.41
N LEU A 63 -9.89 -1.16 -4.61
CA LEU A 63 -9.04 -1.45 -3.46
C LEU A 63 -9.67 -1.08 -2.12
N ARG A 64 -10.92 -0.58 -2.12
CA ARG A 64 -11.60 -0.06 -0.92
C ARG A 64 -11.52 -1.02 0.26
N TYR A 65 -11.77 -2.31 0.06
CA TYR A 65 -11.76 -3.31 1.13
C TYR A 65 -10.35 -3.62 1.64
N THR A 66 -9.36 -3.62 0.75
CA THR A 66 -7.95 -3.78 1.12
C THR A 66 -7.51 -2.63 2.00
N PHE A 67 -7.79 -1.40 1.57
CA PHE A 67 -7.49 -0.19 2.34
C PHE A 67 -8.21 -0.15 3.69
N GLU A 68 -9.49 -0.51 3.74
CA GLU A 68 -10.25 -0.62 4.98
C GLU A 68 -9.60 -1.63 5.95
N ALA A 69 -9.13 -2.78 5.44
CA ALA A 69 -8.41 -3.75 6.25
C ALA A 69 -7.08 -3.18 6.76
N PHE A 70 -6.28 -2.53 5.91
CA PHE A 70 -5.02 -1.90 6.33
C PHE A 70 -5.23 -0.83 7.40
N GLN A 71 -6.23 0.04 7.23
CA GLN A 71 -6.57 1.09 8.21
C GLN A 71 -6.97 0.49 9.56
N LYS A 72 -7.83 -0.54 9.56
CA LYS A 72 -8.26 -1.20 10.80
C LYS A 72 -7.13 -1.99 11.47
N LEU A 73 -6.24 -2.57 10.68
CA LEU A 73 -5.20 -3.49 11.14
C LEU A 73 -3.94 -2.78 11.64
N PHE A 74 -3.47 -1.78 10.88
CA PHE A 74 -2.21 -1.08 11.14
C PHE A 74 -2.38 0.31 11.75
N LEU A 75 -3.47 1.02 11.43
CA LEU A 75 -3.73 2.37 11.96
C LEU A 75 -4.69 2.34 13.17
N GLU A 76 -5.15 1.16 13.58
CA GLU A 76 -6.08 0.93 14.70
C GLU A 76 -7.37 1.75 14.65
N LEU A 77 -7.80 2.14 13.44
CA LEU A 77 -9.03 2.89 13.23
C LEU A 77 -10.25 1.97 13.37
N ASP A 78 -11.21 2.32 14.23
CA ASP A 78 -12.49 1.62 14.42
C ASP A 78 -12.34 0.11 14.78
N THR A 79 -11.38 -0.21 15.65
CA THR A 79 -11.05 -1.58 16.13
C THR A 79 -12.23 -2.32 16.79
N ASN A 80 -13.24 -1.59 17.25
CA ASN A 80 -14.47 -2.12 17.86
C ASN A 80 -15.34 -2.96 16.90
N LYS A 81 -15.07 -2.94 15.58
CA LYS A 81 -15.81 -3.70 14.56
C LYS A 81 -14.98 -4.77 13.84
N LEU A 82 -13.81 -5.11 14.35
CA LEU A 82 -12.96 -6.12 13.74
C LEU A 82 -13.58 -7.52 13.88
N THR A 83 -13.74 -8.22 12.76
CA THR A 83 -14.19 -9.63 12.80
C THR A 83 -13.12 -10.51 13.42
N ASN A 84 -13.51 -11.64 14.02
CA ASN A 84 -12.57 -12.60 14.62
C ASN A 84 -11.47 -13.07 13.65
N LYS A 85 -11.77 -13.13 12.34
CA LYS A 85 -10.77 -13.46 11.31
C LYS A 85 -9.69 -12.39 11.16
N VAL A 86 -10.07 -11.11 11.20
CA VAL A 86 -9.11 -10.00 11.10
C VAL A 86 -8.32 -9.83 12.41
N GLN A 87 -8.93 -10.09 13.57
CA GLN A 87 -8.22 -10.18 14.85
C GLN A 87 -7.17 -11.30 14.83
N ALA A 88 -7.53 -12.50 14.37
CA ALA A 88 -6.57 -13.60 14.24
C ALA A 88 -5.45 -13.27 13.23
N LEU A 89 -5.76 -12.58 12.13
CA LEU A 89 -4.78 -12.10 11.17
C LEU A 89 -3.85 -11.05 11.80
N LYS A 90 -4.39 -10.11 12.60
CA LYS A 90 -3.61 -9.13 13.40
C LYS A 90 -2.60 -9.84 14.27
N THR A 91 -3.06 -10.77 15.10
CA THR A 91 -2.20 -11.51 16.02
C THR A 91 -1.07 -12.23 15.29
N LYS A 92 -1.35 -12.88 14.15
CA LYS A 92 -0.32 -13.59 13.37
C LYS A 92 0.69 -12.64 12.70
N LEU A 93 0.22 -11.57 12.07
CA LEU A 93 1.12 -10.61 11.43
C LEU A 93 2.03 -9.92 12.44
N PHE A 94 1.51 -9.54 13.60
CA PHE A 94 2.32 -8.91 14.63
C PHE A 94 3.15 -9.91 15.45
N SER A 95 2.81 -11.21 15.49
CA SER A 95 3.72 -12.20 16.08
C SER A 95 4.94 -12.45 15.20
N ASP A 96 4.76 -12.48 13.87
CA ASP A 96 5.81 -12.87 12.93
C ASP A 96 6.73 -11.70 12.52
N VAL A 97 6.30 -10.45 12.74
CA VAL A 97 7.06 -9.22 12.39
C VAL A 97 7.97 -8.72 13.52
N PHE A 98 7.78 -9.21 14.75
CA PHE A 98 8.56 -8.80 15.94
C PHE A 98 9.53 -9.89 16.46
N GLU A 99 9.85 -10.89 15.64
CA GLU A 99 10.99 -11.82 15.88
C GLU A 99 12.26 -11.36 15.17
#